data_AF-A0A1Z9HE04-F1
#
_entry.id   AF-A0A1Z9HE04-F1
#
_cell.length_a   1.000
_cell.length_b   1.000
_cell.length_c   1.000
_cell.angle_alpha   90.00
_cell.angle_beta   90.00
_cell.angle_gamma   90.00
#
_symmetry.space_group_name_H-M   'P 1'
#
loop_
_entity.id
_entity.type
_entity.pdbx_description
1 polymer ?
#
loop_
_entity_poly.entity_id
_entity_poly.type
_entity_poly.pdbx_seq_one_letter_code
_entity_poly.pdbx_strand_id
1 'polypeptide(L)'
;MQIYKAEEGFWTRVMSAIAYGLVVAMGAVWLFGALASGPRIEGVEQVWVQAAGSLLFLIPLSLVGARYLAFHQKFVDFLIATEVEMRKVNWSTRREIFGATRVVIGLTLLVAAITFVVDKGFQFLFQQVGVLEKIA
;
A
#
# COMPACT_ATOMS: atom_id res chain seq x y z
N MET A 1 14.60 25.70 14.03
CA MET A 1 14.83 24.32 13.55
C MET A 1 15.44 24.40 12.17
N GLN A 2 16.74 24.17 12.03
CA GLN A 2 17.39 24.11 10.71
C GLN A 2 17.16 22.73 10.09
N ILE A 3 16.98 22.69 8.78
CA ILE A 3 16.81 21.42 8.05
C ILE A 3 18.16 20.70 8.03
N TYR A 4 18.19 19.49 8.56
CA TYR A 4 19.40 18.65 8.53
C TYR A 4 19.67 18.20 7.08
N LYS A 5 20.92 18.38 6.61
CA LYS A 5 21.41 18.04 5.27
C LYS A 5 20.39 18.36 4.16
N ALA A 6 20.13 19.64 3.95
CA ALA A 6 19.06 20.09 3.05
C ALA A 6 19.27 19.68 1.58
N GLU A 7 20.51 19.54 1.12
CA GLU A 7 20.84 19.24 -0.28
C GLU A 7 20.84 17.73 -0.60
N GLU A 8 21.01 16.87 0.42
CA GLU A 8 21.07 15.42 0.25
C GLU A 8 19.70 14.77 0.44
N GLY A 9 19.36 13.81 -0.43
CA GLY A 9 18.12 13.04 -0.31
C GLY A 9 16.84 13.83 -0.60
N PHE A 10 16.94 14.97 -1.29
CA PHE A 10 15.81 15.88 -1.54
C PHE A 10 14.59 15.15 -2.12
N TRP A 11 14.77 14.42 -3.23
CA TRP A 11 13.67 13.72 -3.90
C TRP A 11 13.05 12.64 -3.02
N THR A 12 13.86 11.83 -2.35
CA THR A 12 13.36 10.76 -1.47
C THR A 12 12.53 11.32 -0.31
N ARG A 13 12.95 12.46 0.26
CA ARG A 13 12.23 13.13 1.36
C ARG A 13 10.95 13.80 0.89
N VAL A 14 10.97 14.48 -0.25
CA VAL A 14 9.79 15.12 -0.83
C VAL A 14 8.75 14.08 -1.23
N MET A 15 9.15 13.00 -1.91
CA MET A 15 8.23 11.93 -2.31
C MET A 15 7.64 11.20 -1.10
N SER A 16 8.44 10.95 -0.06
CA SER A 16 7.96 10.37 1.20
C SER A 16 7.01 11.31 1.94
N ALA A 17 7.27 12.62 1.93
CA ALA A 17 6.39 13.62 2.53
C ALA A 17 5.07 13.77 1.78
N ILE A 18 5.09 13.72 0.45
CA ILE A 18 3.88 13.72 -0.38
C ILE A 18 3.07 12.46 -0.12
N ALA A 19 3.69 11.27 -0.14
CA ALA A 19 3.02 10.01 0.13
C ALA A 19 2.38 10.00 1.53
N TYR A 20 3.13 10.42 2.55
CA TYR A 20 2.62 10.55 3.92
C TYR A 20 1.46 11.55 4.00
N GLY A 21 1.63 12.74 3.42
CA GLY A 21 0.61 13.79 3.40
C GLY A 21 -0.68 13.34 2.72
N LEU A 22 -0.58 12.59 1.62
CA LEU A 22 -1.73 12.01 0.93
C LEU A 22 -2.47 11.01 1.82
N VAL A 23 -1.77 10.12 2.51
CA VAL A 23 -2.39 9.15 3.43
C VAL A 23 -3.09 9.87 4.58
N VAL A 24 -2.47 10.88 5.18
CA VAL A 24 -3.07 11.68 6.26
C VAL A 24 -4.30 12.44 5.76
N ALA A 25 -4.23 13.06 4.58
CA ALA A 25 -5.35 13.79 3.99
C ALA A 25 -6.52 12.86 3.66
N MET A 26 -6.25 11.70 3.04
CA MET A 26 -7.28 10.69 2.76
C MET A 26 -7.91 10.15 4.06
N GLY A 27 -7.09 9.92 5.09
CA GLY A 27 -7.57 9.52 6.42
C GLY A 27 -8.48 10.57 7.05
N ALA A 28 -8.13 11.86 6.93
CA ALA A 28 -8.96 12.96 7.43
C ALA A 28 -10.31 13.07 6.68
N VAL A 29 -10.30 12.92 5.35
CA VAL A 29 -11.54 12.92 4.54
C VAL A 29 -12.41 11.72 4.91
N TRP A 30 -11.82 10.54 5.08
CA TRP A 30 -12.54 9.36 5.52
C TRP A 30 -13.13 9.54 6.92
N LEU A 31 -12.36 10.12 7.85
CA LEU A 31 -12.80 10.36 9.23
C LEU A 31 -13.96 11.36 9.29
N PHE A 32 -13.93 12.41 8.47
CA PHE A 32 -15.03 13.36 8.34
C PHE A 32 -16.35 12.65 8.00
N GLY A 33 -16.31 11.77 6.99
CA GLY A 33 -17.46 10.95 6.59
C GLY A 33 -17.89 9.94 7.66
N ALA A 34 -16.92 9.30 8.34
CA ALA A 34 -17.20 8.34 9.40
C ALA A 34 -17.92 8.99 10.60
N LEU A 35 -17.51 10.20 10.99
CA LEU A 35 -18.11 10.97 12.09
C LEU A 35 -19.51 11.51 11.77
N ALA A 36 -19.97 11.43 10.52
CA ALA A 36 -21.33 11.83 10.15
C ALA A 36 -22.42 11.00 10.85
N SER A 37 -22.13 9.73 11.12
CA SER A 37 -23.01 8.82 11.88
C SER A 37 -22.59 8.65 13.35
N GLY A 38 -21.57 9.40 13.79
CA GLY A 38 -20.93 9.26 15.09
C GLY A 38 -21.64 9.97 16.25
N PRO A 39 -20.92 10.15 17.37
CA PRO A 39 -21.45 10.79 18.57
C PRO A 39 -21.98 12.19 18.26
N ARG A 40 -23.18 12.49 18.76
CA ARG A 40 -23.80 13.82 18.65
C ARG A 40 -23.62 14.54 19.97
N ILE A 41 -23.20 15.80 19.92
CA ILE A 41 -23.11 16.66 21.10
C ILE A 41 -24.34 17.57 21.09
N GLU A 42 -25.11 17.55 22.19
CA GLU A 42 -26.30 18.39 22.31
C GLU A 42 -25.92 19.88 22.19
N GLY A 43 -26.66 20.61 21.34
CA GLY A 43 -26.42 22.04 21.08
C GLY A 43 -25.31 22.36 20.07
N VAL A 44 -24.64 21.35 19.50
CA VAL A 44 -23.60 21.55 18.47
C VAL A 44 -24.02 20.89 17.16
N GLU A 45 -23.91 21.62 16.05
CA GLU A 45 -24.18 21.06 14.73
C GLU A 45 -23.17 19.93 14.42
N GLN A 46 -23.65 18.82 13.87
CA GLN A 46 -22.82 17.64 13.59
C GLN A 46 -21.62 17.98 12.68
N VAL A 47 -21.77 18.97 11.79
CA VAL A 47 -20.70 19.43 10.90
C VAL A 47 -19.48 19.94 11.68
N TRP A 48 -19.70 20.68 12.78
CA TRP A 48 -18.60 21.18 13.62
C TRP A 48 -17.88 20.05 14.36
N VAL A 49 -18.61 19.03 14.80
CA VAL A 49 -18.04 17.84 15.45
C VAL A 49 -17.19 17.04 14.45
N GLN A 50 -17.67 16.84 13.22
CA GLN A 50 -16.94 16.18 12.14
C GLN A 50 -15.67 16.95 11.77
N ALA A 51 -15.78 18.27 11.59
CA ALA A 51 -14.65 19.14 11.25
C ALA A 51 -13.59 19.14 12.36
N ALA A 52 -14.01 19.27 13.61
CA ALA A 52 -13.11 19.24 14.77
C ALA A 52 -12.36 17.90 14.87
N GLY A 53 -13.06 16.78 14.74
CA GLY A 53 -12.44 15.45 14.76
C GLY A 53 -11.44 15.26 13.62
N SER A 54 -11.77 15.73 12.42
CA SER A 54 -10.89 15.64 11.24
C SER A 54 -9.66 16.53 11.35
N LEU A 55 -9.79 17.74 11.89
CA LEU A 55 -8.68 18.65 12.16
C LEU A 55 -7.76 18.12 13.27
N LEU A 56 -8.34 17.59 14.35
CA LEU A 56 -7.60 16.95 15.44
C LEU A 56 -6.84 15.72 14.97
N PHE A 57 -7.30 15.04 13.93
CA PHE A 57 -6.55 13.97 13.29
C PHE A 57 -5.44 14.51 12.38
N LEU A 58 -5.75 15.48 11.53
CA LEU A 58 -4.84 15.98 10.49
C LEU A 58 -3.62 16.72 11.07
N ILE A 59 -3.82 17.62 12.04
CA ILE A 59 -2.76 18.50 12.55
C ILE A 59 -1.64 17.72 13.26
N PRO A 60 -1.89 16.92 14.32
CA PRO A 60 -0.82 16.23 15.03
C PRO A 60 -0.11 15.23 14.14
N LEU A 61 -0.84 14.53 13.26
CA LEU A 61 -0.25 13.56 12.35
C LEU A 61 0.66 14.25 11.32
N SER A 62 0.22 15.38 10.75
CA SER A 62 1.06 16.20 9.86
C SER A 62 2.33 16.71 10.56
N LEU A 63 2.23 17.13 11.83
CA LEU A 63 3.38 17.58 12.61
C LEU A 63 4.37 16.44 12.91
N VAL A 64 3.87 15.23 13.21
CA VAL A 64 4.70 14.03 13.39
C VAL A 64 5.43 13.71 12.09
N GLY A 65 4.73 13.69 10.95
CA GLY A 65 5.33 13.51 9.63
C GLY A 65 6.45 14.50 9.37
N ALA A 66 6.18 15.80 9.54
CA ALA A 66 7.18 16.84 9.37
C ALA A 66 8.40 16.66 10.30
N ARG A 67 8.17 16.25 11.56
CA ARG A 67 9.24 15.98 12.52
C ARG A 67 10.16 14.87 12.07
N TYR A 68 9.62 13.75 11.60
CA TYR A 68 10.43 12.61 11.16
C TYR A 68 11.11 12.88 9.82
N LEU A 69 10.40 13.42 8.83
CA LEU A 69 10.90 13.61 7.46
C LEU A 69 11.88 14.79 7.30
N ALA A 70 11.76 15.83 8.14
CA ALA A 70 12.57 17.05 7.99
C ALA A 70 13.61 17.27 9.09
N PHE A 71 13.35 16.81 10.32
CA PHE A 71 14.15 17.18 11.48
C PHE A 71 14.80 16.00 12.20
N HIS A 72 14.30 14.77 12.03
CA HIS A 72 14.84 13.60 12.72
C HIS A 72 16.05 13.01 11.99
N GLN A 73 17.24 13.35 12.47
CA GLN A 73 18.54 13.04 11.85
C GLN A 73 18.67 11.58 11.40
N LYS A 74 18.44 10.61 12.30
CA LYS A 74 18.59 9.17 11.97
C LYS A 74 17.66 8.71 10.85
N PHE A 75 16.46 9.29 10.77
CA PHE A 75 15.48 8.93 9.75
C PHE A 75 15.88 9.54 8.40
N VAL A 76 16.34 10.79 8.41
CA VAL A 76 16.87 11.46 7.22
C VAL A 76 18.11 10.74 6.68
N ASP A 77 19.05 10.37 7.54
CA ASP A 77 20.24 9.59 7.13
C ASP A 77 19.85 8.23 6.56
N PHE A 78 18.84 7.55 7.11
CA PHE A 78 18.32 6.30 6.56
C PHE A 78 17.73 6.48 5.15
N LEU A 79 16.94 7.54 4.93
CA LEU A 79 16.38 7.83 3.60
C LEU A 79 17.47 8.15 2.58
N ILE A 80 18.49 8.92 2.97
CA ILE A 80 19.63 9.24 2.11
C ILE A 80 20.41 7.96 1.78
N ALA A 81 20.72 7.14 2.78
CA ALA A 81 21.43 5.87 2.57
C ALA A 81 20.65 4.92 1.65
N THR A 82 19.32 4.88 1.81
CA THR A 82 18.44 4.08 0.94
C THR A 82 18.47 4.59 -0.49
N GLU A 83 18.43 5.91 -0.73
CA GLU A 83 18.56 6.47 -2.08
C GLU A 83 19.90 6.09 -2.73
N VAL A 84 21.00 6.20 -1.97
CA VAL A 84 22.34 5.83 -2.43
C VAL A 84 22.41 4.34 -2.76
N GLU A 85 21.81 3.49 -1.95
CA GLU A 85 21.78 2.04 -2.21
C GLU A 85 20.92 1.70 -3.42
N MET A 86 19.76 2.34 -3.58
CA MET A 86 18.88 2.15 -4.73
C MET A 86 19.51 2.60 -6.05
N ARG A 87 20.44 3.56 -6.03
CA ARG A 87 21.22 3.96 -7.21
C ARG A 87 22.22 2.90 -7.67
N LYS A 88 22.62 1.97 -6.80
CA LYS A 88 23.51 0.84 -7.16
C LYS A 88 22.74 -0.30 -7.81
N VAL A 89 21.42 -0.32 -7.67
CA VAL A 89 20.57 -1.38 -8.24
C VAL A 89 20.47 -1.18 -9.74
N ASN A 90 20.95 -2.17 -10.50
CA ASN A 90 20.72 -2.24 -11.94
C ASN A 90 19.26 -2.63 -12.17
N TRP A 91 18.46 -1.70 -12.68
CA TRP A 91 17.08 -1.98 -13.08
C TRP A 91 17.06 -2.84 -14.34
N SER A 92 16.25 -3.91 -14.32
CA SER A 92 16.15 -4.83 -15.44
C SER A 92 15.75 -4.12 -16.73
N THR A 93 16.39 -4.52 -17.83
CA THR A 93 16.04 -3.98 -19.14
C THR A 93 14.65 -4.43 -19.58
N ARG A 94 13.99 -3.68 -20.47
CA ARG A 94 12.66 -4.07 -21.00
C ARG A 94 12.66 -5.51 -21.55
N ARG A 95 13.75 -5.94 -22.17
CA ARG A 95 13.90 -7.29 -22.73
C ARG A 95 13.92 -8.36 -21.65
N GLU A 96 14.63 -8.13 -20.55
CA GLU A 96 14.65 -9.02 -19.38
C GLU A 96 13.27 -9.12 -18.75
N ILE A 97 12.57 -8.00 -18.59
CA ILE A 97 11.20 -7.98 -18.05
C ILE A 97 10.27 -8.83 -18.91
N PHE A 98 10.28 -8.66 -20.24
CA PHE A 98 9.47 -9.50 -21.13
C PHE A 98 9.90 -10.97 -21.14
N GLY A 99 11.19 -11.26 -20.93
CA GLY A 99 11.68 -12.63 -20.75
C GLY A 99 11.11 -13.26 -19.48
N ALA A 100 11.29 -12.59 -18.34
CA ALA A 100 10.81 -13.04 -17.04
C ALA A 100 9.28 -13.23 -17.02
N THR A 101 8.52 -12.26 -17.51
CA THR A 101 7.04 -12.37 -17.55
C THR A 101 6.56 -13.54 -18.39
N ARG A 102 7.18 -13.82 -19.55
CA ARG A 102 6.81 -14.98 -20.39
C ARG A 102 7.08 -16.30 -19.68
N VAL A 103 8.21 -16.41 -18.97
CA VAL A 103 8.54 -17.61 -18.18
C VAL A 103 7.52 -17.81 -17.06
N VAL A 104 7.19 -16.76 -16.31
CA VAL A 104 6.21 -16.82 -15.23
C VAL A 104 4.84 -17.23 -15.77
N ILE A 105 4.33 -16.58 -16.81
CA ILE A 105 3.04 -16.93 -17.41
C ILE A 105 3.04 -18.40 -17.88
N GLY A 106 4.11 -18.84 -18.55
CA GLY A 106 4.25 -20.23 -19.01
C GLY A 106 4.22 -21.23 -17.84
N LEU A 107 4.98 -20.98 -16.78
CA LEU A 107 4.99 -21.83 -15.59
C LEU A 107 3.62 -21.86 -14.90
N THR A 108 2.96 -20.70 -14.79
CA THR A 108 1.65 -20.61 -14.14
C THR A 108 0.58 -21.36 -14.93
N LEU A 109 0.60 -21.27 -16.27
CA LEU A 109 -0.29 -22.04 -17.15
C LEU A 109 -0.01 -23.54 -17.08
N LEU A 110 1.26 -23.95 -16.99
CA LEU A 110 1.62 -25.36 -16.82
C LEU A 110 1.06 -25.92 -15.51
N VAL A 111 1.26 -25.20 -14.39
CA VAL A 111 0.70 -25.59 -13.09
C VAL A 111 -0.83 -25.67 -13.18
N ALA A 112 -1.48 -24.66 -13.75
CA ALA A 112 -2.93 -24.65 -13.93
C ALA A 112 -3.44 -25.84 -14.77
N ALA A 113 -2.73 -26.21 -15.85
CA ALA A 113 -3.08 -27.36 -16.68
C ALA A 113 -2.94 -28.68 -15.91
N ILE A 114 -1.87 -28.85 -15.12
CA ILE A 114 -1.67 -30.04 -14.29
C ILE A 114 -2.80 -30.14 -13.26
N THR A 115 -3.09 -29.06 -12.53
CA THR A 115 -4.18 -29.03 -11.55
C THR A 115 -5.52 -29.33 -12.22
N PHE A 116 -5.80 -28.77 -13.40
CA PHE A 116 -7.03 -29.06 -14.14
C PHE A 116 -7.16 -30.56 -14.50
N VAL A 117 -6.08 -31.19 -14.96
CA VAL A 117 -6.07 -32.63 -15.27
C VAL A 117 -6.29 -33.47 -14.02
N VAL A 118 -5.61 -33.14 -12.93
CA VAL A 118 -5.74 -33.84 -11.64
C VAL A 118 -7.16 -33.71 -11.10
N ASP A 119 -7.72 -32.48 -11.09
CA ASP A 119 -9.08 -32.21 -10.63
C ASP A 119 -10.11 -32.98 -11.46
N LYS A 120 -9.97 -32.98 -12.79
CA LYS A 120 -10.84 -33.77 -13.69
C LYS A 120 -10.68 -35.27 -13.48
N GLY A 121 -9.47 -35.76 -13.23
CA GLY A 121 -9.20 -37.14 -12.90
C GLY A 121 -9.89 -37.57 -11.60
N PHE A 122 -9.77 -36.77 -10.54
CA PHE A 122 -10.47 -37.01 -9.27
C PHE A 122 -11.98 -36.91 -9.42
N GLN A 123 -12.51 -35.92 -10.16
CA GLN A 123 -13.94 -35.83 -10.46
C GLN A 123 -14.45 -37.11 -11.14
N PHE A 124 -13.74 -37.60 -12.15
CA PHE A 124 -14.10 -38.85 -12.84
C PHE A 124 -14.07 -40.05 -11.89
N LEU A 125 -13.02 -40.21 -11.09
CA LEU A 125 -12.91 -41.30 -10.12
C LEU A 125 -14.02 -41.26 -9.07
N PHE A 126 -14.34 -40.09 -8.52
CA PHE A 126 -15.40 -39.94 -7.52
C PHE A 126 -16.80 -40.16 -8.10
N GLN A 127 -17.02 -39.86 -9.38
CA GLN A 127 -18.26 -40.24 -10.09
C GLN A 127 -18.38 -41.76 -10.26
N GLN A 128 -17.29 -42.48 -10.52
CA GLN A 128 -17.31 -43.95 -10.63
C GLN A 128 -17.58 -44.63 -9.28
N VAL A 129 -17.03 -44.09 -8.19
CA VAL A 129 -17.24 -44.61 -6.82
C VAL A 129 -18.63 -44.22 -6.26
N GLY A 130 -19.39 -43.37 -6.97
CA GLY A 130 -20.76 -42.99 -6.59
C GLY A 130 -20.83 -41.95 -5.46
N VAL A 131 -19.72 -41.27 -5.16
CA VAL A 131 -19.66 -40.18 -4.17
C VAL A 131 -20.16 -38.86 -4.77
N LEU A 132 -19.99 -38.67 -6.09
CA LEU A 132 -20.48 -37.51 -6.84
C LEU A 132 -21.64 -37.88 -7.77
N GLU A 133 -22.68 -37.06 -7.80
CA GLU A 133 -23.75 -37.16 -8.81
C GLU A 133 -23.15 -36.94 -10.21
N LYS A 134 -23.55 -37.77 -11.18
CA LYS A 134 -23.06 -37.63 -12.56
C LYS A 134 -23.54 -36.28 -13.09
N ILE A 135 -22.58 -35.38 -13.31
CA ILE A 135 -22.85 -34.12 -14.01
C ILE A 135 -23.27 -34.51 -15.44
N ALA A 136 -24.54 -34.27 -15.75
CA ALA A 136 -25.13 -34.45 -17.08
C ALA A 136 -24.42 -33.59 -18.13
#